data_AF-K1DY41-F1
#
_entry.id   AF-K1DY41-F1
#
_cell.length_a   1.000
_cell.length_b   1.000
_cell.length_c   1.000
_cell.angle_alpha   90.00
_cell.angle_beta   90.00
_cell.angle_gamma   90.00
#
_symmetry.space_group_name_H-M   'P 1'
#
loop_
_entity.id
_entity.type
_entity.pdbx_description
1 polymer ?
#
loop_
_entity_poly.entity_id
_entity_poly.type
_entity_poly.pdbx_seq_one_letter_code
_entity_poly.pdbx_strand_id
1 'polypeptide(L)'
;MDPSLPTSWTPSMTHDLWVGIGVLTAGGVLALEKWRRGVSDERIWALVALAVGFGAVGARLGTWLQHLQPSANDPLAVHWLYGNRSILGGLAFAYVAVLVGKRLLRMQWRTGALFAPAVAAGMAVGRVGCLLTEPPGTATDVPWAVTVTSTADAAAWGVPLGTRLHPSFAYEIAFHLLALLAIWICRDRLADAADLFTLYITGYALFRFGVEAVRGNEVAWLGLTRPQLFLAATLPPPHLAQRRRGAPSTPRSRAWSSPRHRVAPTPLPHAPGSAWARAPASARSSASSDPSSSRCSPGVSAASCPGPPGTEPGWWSSVSSPPR
;
A
#
# COMPACT_ATOMS: atom_id res chain seq x y z
N MET A 1 -2.36 -36.80 -18.42
CA MET A 1 -2.63 -36.24 -17.08
C MET A 1 -4.11 -36.04 -16.96
N ASP A 2 -4.71 -36.62 -15.93
CA ASP A 2 -6.15 -36.61 -15.71
C ASP A 2 -6.60 -35.19 -15.29
N PRO A 3 -7.53 -34.53 -16.00
CA PRO A 3 -7.98 -33.17 -15.71
C PRO A 3 -9.02 -33.14 -14.57
N SER A 4 -8.99 -34.13 -13.67
CA SER A 4 -9.83 -34.14 -12.49
C SER A 4 -9.38 -33.00 -11.56
N LEU A 5 -10.32 -32.13 -11.21
CA LEU A 5 -10.11 -31.10 -10.18
C LEU A 5 -9.52 -31.78 -8.94
N PRO A 6 -8.48 -31.21 -8.30
CA PRO A 6 -7.90 -31.81 -7.11
C PRO A 6 -9.00 -32.01 -6.06
N THR A 7 -9.36 -33.27 -5.82
CA THR A 7 -10.39 -33.65 -4.84
C THR A 7 -9.90 -33.51 -3.40
N SER A 8 -8.60 -33.28 -3.21
CA SER A 8 -7.95 -33.08 -1.93
C SER A 8 -7.11 -31.80 -1.94
N TRP A 9 -7.10 -31.13 -0.79
CA TRP A 9 -6.35 -29.90 -0.57
C TRP A 9 -4.84 -30.17 -0.61
N THR A 10 -4.11 -29.50 -1.52
CA THR A 10 -2.67 -29.71 -1.68
C THR A 10 -1.83 -28.69 -0.90
N PRO A 11 -0.58 -29.00 -0.54
CA PRO A 11 0.34 -28.02 0.05
C PRO A 11 0.50 -26.76 -0.82
N SER A 12 0.49 -26.89 -2.15
CA SER A 12 0.54 -25.74 -3.06
C SER A 12 -0.68 -24.83 -2.94
N MET A 13 -1.87 -25.38 -2.68
CA MET A 13 -3.08 -24.58 -2.40
C MET A 13 -2.98 -23.84 -1.06
N THR A 14 -2.45 -24.49 -0.01
CA THR A 14 -2.15 -23.82 1.28
C THR A 14 -1.21 -22.64 1.06
N HIS A 15 -0.12 -22.86 0.34
CA HIS A 15 0.88 -21.83 0.06
C HIS A 15 0.25 -20.65 -0.68
N ASP A 16 -0.42 -20.91 -1.80
CA ASP A 16 -1.03 -19.85 -2.63
C ASP A 16 -2.14 -19.10 -1.89
N LEU A 17 -2.91 -19.78 -1.02
CA LEU A 17 -3.89 -19.13 -0.15
C LEU A 17 -3.21 -18.11 0.78
N TRP A 18 -2.16 -18.49 1.50
CA TRP A 18 -1.46 -17.59 2.41
C TRP A 18 -0.75 -16.46 1.69
N VAL A 19 -0.20 -16.69 0.50
CA VAL A 19 0.32 -15.63 -0.36
C VAL A 19 -0.79 -14.65 -0.74
N GLY A 20 -1.96 -15.15 -1.13
CA GLY A 20 -3.14 -14.32 -1.42
C GLY A 20 -3.57 -13.47 -0.21
N ILE A 21 -3.67 -14.07 0.98
CA ILE A 21 -3.97 -13.34 2.23
C ILE A 21 -2.88 -12.30 2.52
N GLY A 22 -1.61 -12.61 2.26
CA GLY A 22 -0.49 -11.68 2.40
C GLY A 22 -0.63 -10.46 1.48
N VAL A 23 -0.99 -10.66 0.21
CA VAL A 23 -1.27 -9.57 -0.74
C VAL A 23 -2.45 -8.72 -0.27
N LEU A 24 -3.54 -9.34 0.19
CA LEU A 24 -4.70 -8.62 0.73
C LEU A 24 -4.34 -7.83 1.99
N THR A 25 -3.54 -8.40 2.88
CA THR A 25 -3.03 -7.73 4.09
C THR A 25 -2.19 -6.53 3.73
N ALA A 26 -1.27 -6.66 2.77
CA ALA A 26 -0.48 -5.54 2.27
C ALA A 26 -1.37 -4.44 1.68
N GLY A 27 -2.38 -4.81 0.89
CA GLY A 27 -3.37 -3.87 0.34
C GLY A 27 -4.16 -3.13 1.43
N GLY A 28 -4.63 -3.85 2.46
CA GLY A 28 -5.33 -3.26 3.60
C GLY A 28 -4.46 -2.27 4.38
N VAL A 29 -3.23 -2.67 4.74
CA VAL A 29 -2.28 -1.79 5.45
C VAL A 29 -1.90 -0.58 4.60
N LEU A 30 -1.74 -0.76 3.29
CA LEU A 30 -1.49 0.34 2.35
C LEU A 30 -2.66 1.32 2.34
N ALA A 31 -3.91 0.83 2.29
CA ALA A 31 -5.11 1.66 2.33
C ALA A 31 -5.21 2.44 3.65
N LEU A 32 -4.94 1.79 4.78
CA LEU A 32 -4.93 2.42 6.09
C LEU A 32 -3.87 3.53 6.18
N GLU A 33 -2.65 3.28 5.68
CA GLU A 33 -1.58 4.28 5.71
C GLU A 33 -1.86 5.43 4.72
N LYS A 34 -2.47 5.14 3.56
CA LYS A 34 -2.94 6.15 2.59
C LYS A 34 -3.98 7.07 3.24
N TRP A 35 -4.98 6.52 3.94
CA TRP A 35 -6.00 7.27 4.66
C TRP A 35 -5.39 8.09 5.80
N ARG A 36 -4.58 7.47 6.65
CA ARG A 36 -3.90 8.13 7.79
C ARG A 36 -3.07 9.35 7.37
N ARG A 37 -2.37 9.25 6.23
CA ARG A 37 -1.52 10.34 5.71
C ARG A 37 -2.27 11.35 4.84
N GLY A 38 -3.58 11.18 4.64
CA GLY A 38 -4.39 12.05 3.78
C GLY A 38 -3.95 12.04 2.31
N VAL A 39 -3.38 10.92 1.83
CA VAL A 39 -2.92 10.82 0.44
C VAL A 39 -4.09 10.41 -0.44
N SER A 40 -4.54 11.31 -1.33
CA SER A 40 -5.65 11.05 -2.27
C SER A 40 -5.19 10.55 -3.65
N ASP A 41 -3.90 10.24 -3.83
CA ASP A 41 -3.34 9.86 -5.13
C ASP A 41 -3.79 8.44 -5.54
N GLU A 42 -4.81 8.33 -6.39
CA GLU A 42 -5.32 7.05 -6.89
C GLU A 42 -4.33 6.29 -7.78
N ARG A 43 -3.30 6.98 -8.30
CA ARG A 43 -2.24 6.34 -9.10
C ARG A 43 -1.46 5.29 -8.30
N ILE A 44 -1.52 5.34 -6.96
CA ILE A 44 -0.94 4.30 -6.10
C ILE A 44 -1.55 2.92 -6.40
N TRP A 45 -2.87 2.83 -6.57
CA TRP A 45 -3.52 1.55 -6.87
C TRP A 45 -3.19 1.04 -8.27
N ALA A 46 -3.10 1.95 -9.24
CA ALA A 46 -2.59 1.60 -10.57
C ALA A 46 -1.15 1.06 -10.49
N LEU A 47 -0.29 1.66 -9.66
CA LEU A 47 1.08 1.19 -9.43
C LEU A 47 1.12 -0.19 -8.77
N VAL A 48 0.26 -0.46 -7.78
CA VAL A 48 0.12 -1.78 -7.16
C VAL A 48 -0.35 -2.82 -8.17
N ALA A 49 -1.38 -2.50 -8.95
CA ALA A 49 -1.90 -3.39 -9.98
C ALA A 49 -0.85 -3.73 -11.04
N LEU A 50 -0.07 -2.73 -11.49
CA LEU A 50 1.07 -2.94 -12.38
C LEU A 50 2.13 -3.85 -11.74
N ALA A 51 2.51 -3.60 -10.49
CA ALA A 51 3.51 -4.41 -9.80
C ALA A 51 3.08 -5.88 -9.63
N VAL A 52 1.85 -6.11 -9.18
CA VAL A 52 1.29 -7.46 -8.99
C VAL A 52 1.10 -8.16 -10.34
N GLY A 53 0.52 -7.49 -11.33
CA GLY A 53 0.25 -8.04 -12.64
C GLY A 53 1.52 -8.43 -13.39
N PHE A 54 2.48 -7.51 -13.51
CA PHE A 54 3.77 -7.81 -14.14
C PHE A 54 4.59 -8.80 -13.32
N GLY A 55 4.49 -8.78 -11.98
CA GLY A 55 5.12 -9.78 -11.13
C GLY A 55 4.60 -11.19 -11.41
N ALA A 56 3.27 -11.36 -11.54
CA ALA A 56 2.68 -12.65 -11.88
C ALA A 56 3.11 -13.13 -13.28
N VAL A 57 3.14 -12.22 -14.26
CA VAL A 57 3.65 -12.52 -15.62
C VAL A 57 5.12 -12.91 -15.59
N GLY A 58 5.96 -12.13 -14.92
CA GLY A 58 7.40 -12.38 -14.80
C GLY A 58 7.71 -13.67 -14.06
N ALA A 59 6.88 -14.05 -13.09
CA ALA A 59 7.04 -15.32 -12.39
C ALA A 59 6.86 -16.52 -13.35
N ARG A 60 5.87 -16.47 -14.24
CA ARG A 60 5.66 -17.52 -15.26
C ARG A 60 6.72 -17.47 -16.36
N LEU A 61 7.01 -16.28 -16.87
CA LEU A 61 7.91 -16.11 -17.98
C LEU A 61 9.37 -16.42 -17.59
N GLY A 62 9.75 -16.11 -16.35
CA GLY A 62 11.10 -16.33 -15.85
C GLY A 62 11.54 -17.80 -15.81
N THR A 63 10.62 -18.76 -15.67
CA THR A 63 10.93 -20.19 -15.78
C THR A 63 10.92 -20.66 -17.23
N TRP A 64 10.05 -20.10 -18.07
CA TRP A 64 9.97 -20.45 -19.48
C TRP A 64 11.23 -19.99 -20.24
N LEU A 65 11.75 -18.81 -19.91
CA LEU A 65 12.96 -18.25 -20.53
C LEU A 65 14.27 -18.93 -20.08
N GLN A 66 14.24 -19.89 -19.16
CA GLN A 66 15.44 -20.61 -18.74
C GLN A 66 16.04 -21.45 -19.87
N HIS A 67 15.20 -21.99 -20.75
CA HIS A 67 15.66 -22.62 -21.97
C HIS A 67 15.56 -21.64 -23.13
N LEU A 68 16.72 -21.22 -23.65
CA LEU A 68 16.82 -20.29 -24.78
C LEU A 68 16.37 -20.94 -26.10
N GLN A 69 16.31 -22.27 -26.16
CA GLN A 69 15.74 -23.01 -27.27
C GLN A 69 14.24 -23.25 -27.02
N PRO A 70 13.33 -22.64 -27.82
CA PRO A 70 11.89 -22.79 -27.61
C PRO A 70 11.39 -24.24 -27.71
N SER A 71 12.10 -25.10 -28.46
CA SER A 71 11.80 -26.53 -28.58
C SER A 71 12.08 -27.32 -27.30
N ALA A 72 12.87 -26.79 -26.37
CA ALA A 72 13.13 -27.39 -25.07
C ALA A 72 12.13 -26.93 -24.00
N ASN A 73 11.20 -26.04 -24.35
CA ASN A 73 10.13 -25.59 -23.46
C ASN A 73 8.81 -26.26 -23.81
N ASP A 74 7.98 -26.45 -22.79
CA ASP A 74 6.56 -26.74 -22.99
C ASP A 74 5.91 -25.63 -23.85
N PRO A 75 4.89 -25.99 -24.65
CA PRO A 75 4.06 -25.01 -25.33
C PRO A 75 3.59 -23.94 -24.34
N LEU A 76 3.65 -22.66 -24.74
CA LEU A 76 3.43 -21.53 -23.84
C LEU A 76 2.11 -21.64 -23.05
N ALA A 77 1.04 -22.13 -23.69
CA ALA A 77 -0.24 -22.34 -23.05
C ALA A 77 -0.18 -23.37 -21.90
N VAL A 78 0.51 -24.49 -22.11
CA VAL A 78 0.68 -25.54 -21.08
C VAL A 78 1.51 -25.00 -19.92
N HIS A 79 2.61 -24.31 -20.21
CA HIS A 79 3.45 -23.69 -19.19
C HIS A 79 2.71 -22.61 -18.40
N TRP A 80 1.82 -21.86 -19.03
CA TRP A 80 1.07 -20.80 -18.35
C TRP A 80 0.09 -21.35 -17.31
N LEU A 81 -0.60 -22.44 -17.64
CA LEU A 81 -1.54 -23.09 -16.73
C LEU A 81 -0.80 -23.92 -15.67
N TYR A 82 0.13 -24.77 -16.08
CA TYR A 82 0.69 -25.84 -15.23
C TYR A 82 2.18 -25.72 -14.96
N GLY A 83 2.89 -24.79 -15.61
CA GLY A 83 4.33 -24.66 -15.48
C GLY A 83 4.77 -24.18 -14.10
N ASN A 84 6.08 -24.09 -13.90
CA ASN A 84 6.65 -23.57 -12.66
C ASN A 84 6.57 -22.03 -12.58
N ARG A 85 6.96 -21.47 -11.43
CA ARG A 85 7.03 -20.02 -11.19
C ARG A 85 8.41 -19.65 -10.66
N SER A 86 8.98 -18.56 -11.16
CA SER A 86 10.28 -18.03 -10.77
C SER A 86 10.10 -16.83 -9.86
N ILE A 87 10.57 -16.93 -8.62
CA ILE A 87 10.51 -15.82 -7.67
C ILE A 87 11.35 -14.62 -8.13
N LEU A 88 12.51 -14.89 -8.74
CA LEU A 88 13.40 -13.87 -9.29
C LEU A 88 12.77 -13.18 -10.51
N GLY A 89 12.13 -13.96 -11.39
CA GLY A 89 11.40 -13.43 -12.54
C GLY A 89 10.25 -12.51 -12.11
N GLY A 90 9.48 -12.92 -11.11
CA GLY A 90 8.40 -12.12 -10.57
C GLY A 90 8.89 -10.81 -9.92
N LEU A 91 9.94 -10.88 -9.10
CA LEU A 91 10.50 -9.69 -8.45
C LEU A 91 11.08 -8.70 -9.48
N ALA A 92 11.80 -9.19 -10.48
CA ALA A 92 12.40 -8.36 -11.53
C ALA A 92 11.33 -7.62 -12.34
N PHE A 93 10.29 -8.32 -12.80
CA PHE A 93 9.22 -7.70 -13.57
C PHE A 93 8.37 -6.75 -12.73
N ALA A 94 8.08 -7.08 -11.47
CA ALA A 94 7.39 -6.16 -10.56
C ALA A 94 8.21 -4.87 -10.34
N TYR A 95 9.53 -4.99 -10.16
CA TYR A 95 10.42 -3.84 -10.00
C TYR A 95 10.46 -2.94 -11.24
N VAL A 96 10.62 -3.55 -12.43
CA VAL A 96 10.57 -2.82 -13.71
C VAL A 96 9.21 -2.14 -13.90
N ALA A 97 8.11 -2.83 -13.60
CA ALA A 97 6.76 -2.28 -13.70
C ALA A 97 6.54 -1.09 -12.76
N VAL A 98 7.12 -1.10 -11.56
CA VAL A 98 7.08 0.07 -10.66
C VAL A 98 7.89 1.23 -11.24
N LEU A 99 9.10 1.00 -11.74
CA LEU A 99 9.94 2.06 -12.32
C LEU A 99 9.28 2.71 -13.54
N VAL A 100 8.81 1.88 -14.48
CA VAL A 100 8.13 2.32 -15.70
C VAL A 100 6.78 2.94 -15.34
N GLY A 101 6.00 2.30 -14.47
CA GLY A 101 4.70 2.79 -14.00
C GLY A 101 4.79 4.17 -13.36
N LYS A 102 5.77 4.41 -12.47
CA LYS A 102 5.99 5.75 -11.90
C LYS A 102 6.32 6.79 -12.98
N ARG A 103 7.08 6.42 -14.01
CA ARG A 103 7.41 7.32 -15.13
C ARG A 103 6.19 7.62 -16.01
N LEU A 104 5.40 6.60 -16.35
CA LEU A 104 4.18 6.73 -17.15
C LEU A 104 3.10 7.53 -16.42
N LEU A 105 2.91 7.26 -15.13
CA LEU A 105 1.93 7.94 -14.28
C LEU A 105 2.40 9.32 -13.78
N ARG A 106 3.61 9.75 -14.18
CA ARG A 106 4.25 11.01 -13.78
C ARG A 106 4.27 11.20 -12.24
N MET A 107 4.58 10.13 -11.51
CA MET A 107 4.69 10.14 -10.05
C MET A 107 6.10 10.55 -9.63
N GLN A 108 6.25 11.82 -9.25
CA GLN A 108 7.55 12.40 -8.86
C GLN A 108 7.87 12.27 -7.37
N TRP A 109 6.90 11.89 -6.54
CA TRP A 109 7.06 11.80 -5.09
C TRP A 109 7.47 10.39 -4.63
N ARG A 110 8.06 10.30 -3.44
CA ARG A 110 8.55 9.05 -2.88
C ARG A 110 7.42 8.31 -2.14
N THR A 111 7.05 7.14 -2.63
CA THR A 111 5.94 6.34 -2.08
C THR A 111 6.34 5.40 -0.95
N GLY A 112 7.63 5.34 -0.59
CA GLY A 112 8.18 4.37 0.35
C GLY A 112 7.50 4.38 1.73
N ALA A 113 7.04 5.54 2.18
CA ALA A 113 6.37 5.68 3.47
C ALA A 113 5.07 4.85 3.56
N LEU A 114 4.38 4.67 2.43
CA LEU A 114 3.17 3.86 2.32
C LEU A 114 3.50 2.37 2.17
N PHE A 115 4.51 2.05 1.37
CA PHE A 115 4.87 0.67 1.04
C PHE A 115 5.63 -0.05 2.17
N ALA A 116 6.38 0.66 3.02
CA ALA A 116 7.14 0.03 4.10
C ALA A 116 6.29 -0.80 5.07
N PRO A 117 5.26 -0.25 5.74
CA PRO A 117 4.40 -1.05 6.61
C PRO A 117 3.58 -2.08 5.82
N ALA A 118 3.11 -1.73 4.61
CA ALA A 118 2.32 -2.63 3.78
C ALA A 118 3.07 -3.90 3.39
N VAL A 119 4.30 -3.76 2.90
CA VAL A 119 5.14 -4.90 2.49
C VAL A 119 5.58 -5.70 3.70
N ALA A 120 5.93 -5.06 4.82
CA ALA A 120 6.30 -5.79 6.04
C ALA A 120 5.13 -6.67 6.55
N ALA A 121 3.91 -6.13 6.60
CA ALA A 121 2.72 -6.87 7.00
C ALA A 121 2.39 -8.01 6.01
N GLY A 122 2.40 -7.73 4.71
CA GLY A 122 2.13 -8.74 3.69
C GLY A 122 3.15 -9.88 3.70
N MET A 123 4.43 -9.57 3.89
CA MET A 123 5.48 -10.58 4.02
C MET A 123 5.33 -11.42 5.28
N ALA A 124 5.02 -10.82 6.44
CA ALA A 124 4.80 -11.56 7.68
C ALA A 124 3.69 -12.61 7.52
N VAL A 125 2.59 -12.24 6.86
CA VAL A 125 1.46 -13.16 6.61
C VAL A 125 1.78 -14.17 5.50
N GLY A 126 2.34 -13.73 4.38
CA GLY A 126 2.67 -14.60 3.25
C GLY A 126 3.68 -15.68 3.62
N ARG A 127 4.62 -15.39 4.51
CA ARG A 127 5.62 -16.35 5.00
C ARG A 127 5.03 -17.48 5.86
N VAL A 128 3.80 -17.34 6.35
CA VAL A 128 3.07 -18.45 6.98
C VAL A 128 2.81 -19.56 5.96
N GLY A 129 2.58 -19.22 4.69
CA GLY A 129 2.48 -20.21 3.61
C GLY A 129 3.71 -21.09 3.54
N CYS A 130 4.90 -20.48 3.44
CA CYS A 130 6.17 -21.20 3.44
C CYS A 130 6.37 -22.05 4.71
N LEU A 131 6.05 -21.50 5.89
CA LEU A 131 6.19 -22.22 7.16
C LEU A 131 5.37 -23.54 7.18
N LEU A 132 4.22 -23.56 6.52
CA LEU A 132 3.31 -24.71 6.51
C LEU A 132 3.59 -25.70 5.39
N THR A 133 4.35 -25.32 4.36
CA THR A 133 4.45 -26.11 3.11
C THR A 133 5.87 -26.43 2.67
N GLU A 134 6.87 -25.69 3.14
CA GLU A 134 8.26 -25.80 2.71
C GLU A 134 9.18 -26.37 3.80
N PRO A 135 10.32 -26.99 3.43
CA PRO A 135 11.29 -27.49 4.39
C PRO A 135 11.81 -26.35 5.30
N PRO A 136 11.74 -26.53 6.64
CA PRO A 136 12.05 -25.45 7.59
C PRO A 136 13.49 -24.94 7.54
N GLY A 137 14.48 -25.79 7.28
CA GLY A 137 15.90 -25.43 7.31
C GLY A 137 16.80 -26.64 7.54
N THR A 138 18.02 -26.40 8.01
CA THR A 138 19.02 -27.43 8.33
C THR A 138 18.78 -28.10 9.68
N ALA A 139 19.36 -29.30 9.86
CA ALA A 139 19.34 -30.03 11.13
C ALA A 139 19.99 -29.25 12.27
N THR A 140 19.39 -29.31 13.47
CA THR A 140 19.80 -28.51 14.63
C THR A 140 19.28 -29.05 15.95
N ASP A 141 19.96 -28.72 17.03
CA ASP A 141 19.60 -29.12 18.40
C ASP A 141 19.00 -27.99 19.24
N VAL A 142 18.78 -26.81 18.66
CA VAL A 142 18.21 -25.66 19.39
C VAL A 142 16.86 -25.99 20.03
N PRO A 143 16.53 -25.41 21.20
CA PRO A 143 15.34 -25.82 21.96
C PRO A 143 14.01 -25.46 21.28
N TRP A 144 14.02 -24.54 20.31
CA TRP A 144 12.85 -24.17 19.50
C TRP A 144 12.86 -24.81 18.10
N ALA A 145 13.65 -25.87 17.89
CA ALA A 145 13.68 -26.60 16.62
C ALA A 145 12.31 -27.25 16.32
N VAL A 146 11.94 -27.29 15.04
CA VAL A 146 10.73 -28.01 14.60
C VAL A 146 11.11 -29.45 14.30
N THR A 147 10.38 -30.39 14.90
CA THR A 147 10.61 -31.82 14.71
C THR A 147 9.73 -32.34 13.58
N VAL A 148 10.32 -33.09 12.65
CA VAL A 148 9.58 -33.73 11.57
C VAL A 148 8.81 -34.93 12.13
N THR A 149 7.48 -34.79 12.25
CA THR A 149 6.59 -35.80 12.83
C THR A 149 5.80 -36.60 11.79
N SER A 150 5.67 -36.08 10.58
CA SER A 150 4.95 -36.71 9.48
C SER A 150 5.90 -37.48 8.56
N THR A 151 5.54 -38.72 8.22
CA THR A 151 6.28 -39.53 7.24
C THR A 151 6.21 -38.94 5.84
N ALA A 152 5.12 -38.26 5.49
CA ALA A 152 4.97 -37.57 4.21
C ALA A 152 5.93 -36.38 4.10
N ASP A 153 6.08 -35.60 5.17
CA ASP A 153 6.99 -34.44 5.20
C ASP A 153 8.45 -34.90 5.20
N ALA A 154 8.77 -35.94 5.97
CA ALA A 154 10.09 -36.57 5.97
C ALA A 154 10.51 -37.02 4.55
N ALA A 155 9.60 -37.68 3.83
CA ALA A 155 9.83 -38.09 2.45
C ALA A 155 9.94 -36.90 1.47
N ALA A 156 9.05 -35.92 1.59
CA ALA A 156 9.03 -34.74 0.72
C ALA A 156 10.27 -33.86 0.88
N TRP A 157 10.80 -33.76 2.11
CA TRP A 157 11.98 -32.93 2.43
C TRP A 157 13.30 -33.71 2.36
N GLY A 158 13.25 -35.03 2.17
CA GLY A 158 14.45 -35.87 2.09
C GLY A 158 15.21 -35.99 3.40
N VAL A 159 14.50 -35.97 4.54
CA VAL A 159 15.10 -36.03 5.89
C VAL A 159 14.50 -37.19 6.70
N PRO A 160 15.27 -37.83 7.60
CA PRO A 160 14.73 -38.88 8.47
C PRO A 160 13.59 -38.38 9.37
N LEU A 161 12.63 -39.25 9.66
CA LEU A 161 11.57 -38.98 10.64
C LEU A 161 12.19 -38.69 12.02
N GLY A 162 11.67 -37.68 12.73
CA GLY A 162 12.21 -37.25 14.03
C GLY A 162 13.39 -36.28 13.93
N THR A 163 13.85 -35.92 12.73
CA THR A 163 14.88 -34.89 12.56
C THR A 163 14.39 -33.55 13.09
N ARG A 164 15.25 -32.84 13.82
CA ARG A 164 14.98 -31.49 14.33
C ARG A 164 15.61 -30.46 13.40
N LEU A 165 14.81 -29.52 12.90
CA LEU A 165 15.22 -28.53 11.90
C LEU A 165 15.08 -27.10 12.42
N HIS A 166 15.95 -26.20 11.96
CA HIS A 166 15.79 -24.77 12.21
C HIS A 166 14.46 -24.29 11.59
N PRO A 167 13.58 -23.60 12.32
CA PRO A 167 12.39 -22.98 11.72
C PRO A 167 12.75 -21.67 11.00
N SER A 168 13.44 -21.74 9.85
CA SER A 168 13.93 -20.54 9.15
C SER A 168 12.79 -19.57 8.81
N PHE A 169 11.64 -20.08 8.36
CA PHE A 169 10.49 -19.25 8.02
C PHE A 169 9.87 -18.58 9.23
N ALA A 170 9.91 -19.20 10.42
CA ALA A 170 9.48 -18.55 11.64
C ALA A 170 10.41 -17.38 11.99
N TYR A 171 11.73 -17.51 11.76
CA TYR A 171 12.66 -16.38 11.89
C TYR A 171 12.31 -15.26 10.89
N GLU A 172 11.95 -15.59 9.64
CA GLU A 172 11.54 -14.58 8.65
C GLU A 172 10.25 -13.86 9.08
N ILE A 173 9.24 -14.60 9.55
CA ILE A 173 8.00 -14.03 10.08
C ILE A 173 8.30 -13.11 11.26
N ALA A 174 9.10 -13.57 12.23
CA ALA A 174 9.50 -12.77 13.38
C ALA A 174 10.21 -11.48 12.96
N PHE A 175 11.13 -11.56 11.99
CA PHE A 175 11.78 -10.37 11.43
C PHE A 175 10.76 -9.40 10.85
N HIS A 176 9.82 -9.87 10.01
CA HIS A 176 8.83 -8.99 9.39
C HIS A 176 7.88 -8.36 10.41
N LEU A 177 7.48 -9.08 11.45
CA LEU A 177 6.65 -8.55 12.54
C LEU A 177 7.42 -7.50 13.37
N LEU A 178 8.67 -7.77 13.72
CA LEU A 178 9.52 -6.81 14.43
C LEU A 178 9.80 -5.57 13.58
N ALA A 179 10.05 -5.75 12.29
CA ALA A 179 10.23 -4.64 11.34
C ALA A 179 8.94 -3.82 11.20
N LEU A 180 7.78 -4.47 11.11
CA LEU A 180 6.49 -3.79 11.08
C LEU A 180 6.26 -2.99 12.36
N LEU A 181 6.53 -3.56 13.53
CA LEU A 181 6.45 -2.86 14.81
C LEU A 181 7.39 -1.66 14.87
N ALA A 182 8.65 -1.84 14.46
CA ALA A 182 9.64 -0.77 14.42
C ALA A 182 9.20 0.36 13.46
N ILE A 183 8.71 0.01 12.27
CA ILE A 183 8.13 0.98 11.32
C ILE A 183 6.95 1.69 11.98
N TRP A 184 6.04 0.98 12.64
CA TRP A 184 4.85 1.56 13.25
C TRP A 184 5.17 2.60 14.33
N ILE A 185 6.23 2.36 15.11
CA ILE A 185 6.71 3.25 16.17
C ILE A 185 7.52 4.42 15.59
N CYS A 186 8.36 4.16 14.58
CA CYS A 186 9.33 5.12 14.05
C CYS A 186 8.81 5.94 12.86
N ARG A 187 7.66 5.61 12.28
CA ARG A 187 7.17 6.19 11.00
C ARG A 187 6.97 7.71 10.99
N ASP A 188 6.88 8.32 12.16
CA ASP A 188 6.72 9.78 12.31
C ASP A 188 7.99 10.46 12.84
N ARG A 189 9.07 9.70 13.08
CA ARG A 189 10.34 10.18 13.67
C ARG A 189 11.42 10.48 12.63
N LEU A 190 11.22 10.07 11.37
CA LEU A 190 12.20 10.27 10.30
C LEU A 190 11.99 11.60 9.58
N ALA A 191 13.10 12.24 9.19
CA ALA A 191 13.07 13.47 8.39
C ALA A 191 12.40 13.27 7.02
N ASP A 192 12.63 12.10 6.40
CA ASP A 192 11.89 11.66 5.21
C ASP A 192 11.26 10.30 5.50
N ALA A 193 9.93 10.26 5.64
CA ALA A 193 9.20 9.04 5.90
C ALA A 193 9.37 7.99 4.78
N ALA A 194 9.77 8.38 3.56
CA ALA A 194 10.04 7.43 2.49
C ALA A 194 11.34 6.62 2.70
N ASP A 195 12.23 7.06 3.60
CA ASP A 195 13.43 6.30 3.97
C ASP A 195 13.07 5.03 4.78
N LEU A 196 11.87 4.94 5.36
CA LEU A 196 11.37 3.73 6.04
C LEU A 196 11.45 2.50 5.14
N PHE A 197 11.12 2.64 3.86
CA PHE A 197 11.15 1.51 2.93
C PHE A 197 12.57 1.07 2.61
N THR A 198 13.49 2.02 2.47
CA THR A 198 14.90 1.72 2.26
C THR A 198 15.49 1.04 3.48
N LEU A 199 15.24 1.56 4.69
CA LEU A 199 15.65 0.92 5.95
C LEU A 199 15.09 -0.49 6.08
N TYR A 200 13.82 -0.69 5.75
CA TYR A 200 13.18 -2.00 5.76
C TYR A 200 13.85 -2.99 4.80
N ILE A 201 14.05 -2.61 3.53
CA ILE A 201 14.69 -3.48 2.54
C ILE A 201 16.14 -3.80 2.95
N THR A 202 16.90 -2.80 3.40
CA THR A 202 18.28 -3.00 3.85
C THR A 202 18.32 -3.92 5.06
N GLY A 203 17.47 -3.70 6.07
CA GLY A 203 17.37 -4.57 7.24
C GLY A 203 16.99 -6.01 6.86
N TYR A 204 16.03 -6.17 5.95
CA TYR A 204 15.63 -7.48 5.47
C TYR A 204 16.73 -8.18 4.68
N ALA A 205 17.47 -7.46 3.84
CA ALA A 205 18.62 -8.01 3.11
C ALA A 205 19.71 -8.51 4.07
N LEU A 206 20.02 -7.75 5.13
CA LEU A 206 21.00 -8.17 6.15
C LEU A 206 20.51 -9.39 6.93
N PHE A 207 19.26 -9.38 7.38
CA PHE A 207 18.64 -10.55 8.02
C PHE A 207 18.66 -11.77 7.09
N ARG A 208 18.29 -11.58 5.82
CA ARG A 208 18.22 -12.66 4.84
C ARG A 208 19.58 -13.26 4.53
N PHE A 209 20.64 -12.44 4.54
CA PHE A 209 22.02 -12.90 4.41
C PHE A 209 22.41 -13.84 5.58
N GLY A 210 22.03 -13.49 6.81
CA GLY A 210 22.30 -14.29 8.00
C GLY A 210 21.49 -15.58 8.09
N VAL A 211 20.16 -15.49 7.89
CA VAL A 211 19.25 -16.65 7.99
C VAL A 211 19.54 -17.71 6.92
N GLU A 212 20.20 -17.32 5.83
CA GLU A 212 20.60 -18.24 4.77
C GLU A 212 21.54 -19.35 5.26
N ALA A 213 22.35 -19.09 6.29
CA ALA A 213 23.23 -20.09 6.88
C ALA A 213 22.47 -21.29 7.47
N VAL A 214 21.21 -21.10 7.86
CA VAL A 214 20.34 -22.17 8.40
C VAL A 214 19.32 -22.70 7.39
N ARG A 215 19.35 -22.21 6.14
CA ARG A 215 18.42 -22.65 5.07
C ARG A 215 18.87 -23.93 4.37
N GLY A 216 20.16 -24.26 4.42
CA GLY A 216 20.68 -25.47 3.77
C GLY A 216 20.73 -25.38 2.25
N ASN A 217 20.74 -24.15 1.70
CA ASN A 217 20.89 -23.93 0.27
C ASN A 217 22.31 -24.28 -0.19
N GLU A 218 22.43 -24.71 -1.44
CA GLU A 218 23.73 -25.07 -2.03
C GLU A 218 24.72 -23.91 -1.98
N VAL A 219 25.95 -24.24 -1.56
CA VAL A 219 27.09 -23.34 -1.62
C VAL A 219 27.46 -23.13 -3.09
N ALA A 220 27.54 -21.87 -3.51
CA ALA A 220 27.84 -21.50 -4.88
C ALA A 220 29.31 -21.09 -5.03
N TRP A 221 29.74 -20.04 -4.34
CA TRP A 221 31.10 -19.49 -4.50
C TRP A 221 31.59 -18.85 -3.19
N LEU A 222 32.88 -19.02 -2.87
CA LEU A 222 33.52 -18.54 -1.63
C LEU A 222 32.82 -18.97 -0.33
N GLY A 223 32.21 -20.15 -0.30
CA GLY A 223 31.46 -20.62 0.87
C GLY A 223 30.09 -19.93 1.06
N LEU A 224 29.68 -19.08 0.12
CA LEU A 224 28.39 -18.38 0.13
C LEU A 224 27.39 -19.03 -0.84
N THR A 225 26.12 -18.98 -0.47
CA THR A 225 25.02 -19.44 -1.34
C THR A 225 24.69 -18.41 -2.42
N ARG A 226 23.94 -18.81 -3.45
CA ARG A 226 23.50 -17.88 -4.52
C ARG A 226 22.72 -16.67 -3.96
N PRO A 227 21.76 -16.83 -3.03
CA PRO A 227 21.12 -15.69 -2.38
C PRO A 227 22.09 -14.77 -1.64
N GLN A 228 23.07 -15.30 -0.90
CA GLN A 228 24.07 -14.48 -0.21
C GLN A 228 24.92 -13.65 -1.17
N LEU A 229 25.38 -14.25 -2.27
CA LEU A 229 26.14 -13.54 -3.31
C LEU A 229 25.30 -12.43 -3.96
N PHE A 230 24.04 -12.72 -4.28
CA PHE A 230 23.12 -11.72 -4.83
C PHE A 230 22.93 -10.55 -3.86
N LEU A 231 22.70 -10.82 -2.58
CA LEU A 231 22.53 -9.78 -1.56
C LEU A 231 23.81 -8.97 -1.35
N ALA A 232 24.98 -9.62 -1.32
CA ALA A 232 26.27 -8.94 -1.22
C ALA A 232 26.53 -7.99 -2.41
N ALA A 233 26.11 -8.37 -3.62
CA ALA A 233 26.26 -7.56 -4.82
C ALA A 233 25.24 -6.40 -4.91
N THR A 234 24.05 -6.57 -4.34
CA THR A 234 22.92 -5.64 -4.51
C THR A 234 22.65 -4.73 -3.32
N LEU A 235 23.21 -5.03 -2.15
CA LEU A 235 23.13 -4.16 -0.97
C LEU A 235 23.75 -2.80 -1.31
N PRO A 236 22.96 -1.70 -1.31
CA PRO A 236 23.52 -0.39 -1.56
C PRO A 236 24.47 -0.04 -0.42
N PRO A 237 25.68 0.50 -0.70
CA PRO A 237 26.52 1.08 0.34
C PRO A 237 25.68 2.09 1.14
N PRO A 238 25.72 2.06 2.48
CA PRO A 238 24.86 2.90 3.33
C PRO A 238 24.94 4.40 2.97
N HIS A 239 26.07 4.84 2.41
CA HIS A 239 26.31 6.21 1.95
C HIS A 239 25.53 6.61 0.67
N LEU A 240 25.15 5.67 -0.19
CA LEU A 240 24.42 5.96 -1.43
C LEU A 240 22.91 6.11 -1.20
N ALA A 241 22.35 5.45 -0.18
CA ALA A 241 20.96 5.62 0.24
C ALA A 241 20.65 7.06 0.66
N GLN A 242 21.63 7.77 1.25
CA GLN A 242 21.48 9.16 1.68
C GLN A 242 21.62 10.21 0.56
N ARG A 243 22.15 9.87 -0.62
CA ARG A 243 22.41 10.86 -1.68
C ARG A 243 21.21 11.21 -2.58
N ARG A 244 20.07 10.51 -2.44
CA ARG A 244 18.86 10.75 -3.26
C ARG A 244 17.82 11.68 -2.62
N ARG A 245 18.25 12.59 -1.74
CA ARG A 245 17.42 13.55 -0.95
C ARG A 245 16.79 14.70 -1.76
N GLY A 246 16.38 14.48 -3.01
CA GLY A 246 15.84 15.55 -3.87
C GLY A 246 14.32 15.54 -4.06
N ALA A 247 13.65 14.40 -3.87
CA ALA A 247 12.23 14.25 -4.18
C ALA A 247 11.37 14.39 -2.90
N PRO A 248 10.33 15.23 -2.90
CA PRO A 248 9.45 15.38 -1.75
C PRO A 248 8.70 14.07 -1.42
N SER A 249 8.50 13.84 -0.13
CA SER A 249 7.93 12.62 0.47
C SER A 249 6.41 12.63 0.55
N THR A 250 5.78 13.80 0.39
CA THR A 250 4.34 13.97 0.23
C THR A 250 4.06 14.64 -1.11
N PRO A 251 3.04 14.17 -1.86
CA PRO A 251 2.54 14.94 -2.98
C PRO A 251 2.04 16.27 -2.41
N ARG A 252 2.64 17.40 -2.81
CA ARG A 252 2.04 18.72 -2.61
C ARG A 252 0.61 18.58 -3.12
N SER A 253 -0.38 18.65 -2.23
CA SER A 253 -1.76 18.79 -2.67
C SER A 253 -1.75 20.05 -3.53
N ARG A 254 -1.91 19.88 -4.85
CA ARG A 254 -2.53 20.97 -5.60
C ARG A 254 -3.90 21.02 -4.99
N ALA A 255 -4.11 21.92 -4.03
CA ALA A 255 -5.43 22.42 -3.76
C ALA A 255 -6.03 22.67 -5.14
N TRP A 256 -7.08 21.93 -5.47
CA TRP A 256 -7.86 22.18 -6.65
C TRP A 256 -8.41 23.59 -6.45
N SER A 257 -7.66 24.60 -6.90
CA SER A 257 -8.18 25.93 -7.04
C SER A 257 -9.25 25.77 -8.10
N SER A 258 -10.51 25.70 -7.66
CA SER A 258 -11.62 25.94 -8.55
C SER A 258 -11.25 27.16 -9.41
N PRO A 259 -11.46 27.12 -10.73
CA PRO A 259 -11.42 28.34 -11.51
C PRO A 259 -12.45 29.26 -10.88
N ARG A 260 -12.00 30.15 -9.97
CA ARG A 260 -12.82 31.29 -9.62
C ARG A 260 -12.91 32.04 -10.93
N HIS A 261 -14.07 31.97 -11.57
CA HIS A 261 -14.47 32.95 -12.54
C HIS A 261 -14.18 34.30 -11.89
N ARG A 262 -13.08 34.91 -12.33
CA ARG A 262 -12.71 36.26 -11.96
C ARG A 262 -13.72 37.11 -12.72
N VAL A 263 -14.91 37.28 -12.14
CA VAL A 263 -15.86 38.28 -12.60
C VAL A 263 -15.10 39.59 -12.45
N ALA A 264 -14.67 40.14 -13.58
CA ALA A 264 -14.06 41.46 -13.60
C ALA A 264 -15.11 42.43 -13.03
N PRO A 265 -14.76 43.29 -12.06
CA PRO A 265 -15.68 44.33 -11.63
C PRO A 265 -15.98 45.21 -12.85
N THR A 266 -17.25 45.27 -13.23
CA THR A 266 -17.76 46.16 -14.27
C THR A 266 -17.36 47.60 -13.91
N PRO A 267 -16.77 48.39 -14.81
CA PRO A 267 -16.45 49.78 -14.51
C PRO A 267 -17.77 50.54 -14.31
N LEU A 268 -17.93 51.18 -13.15
CA LEU A 268 -19.00 52.16 -12.94
C LEU A 268 -18.76 53.38 -13.84
N PRO A 269 -19.80 53.92 -14.50
CA PRO A 269 -19.65 55.13 -15.29
C PRO A 269 -19.33 56.32 -14.38
N HIS A 270 -18.38 57.14 -14.85
CA HIS A 270 -17.94 58.37 -14.21
C HIS A 270 -19.10 59.34 -13.95
N ALA A 271 -19.26 59.79 -12.70
CA ALA A 271 -19.99 61.00 -12.38
C ALA A 271 -19.04 62.21 -12.47
N PRO A 272 -19.44 63.33 -13.09
CA PRO A 272 -18.60 64.51 -13.22
C PRO A 272 -18.49 65.25 -11.87
N GLY A 273 -17.34 65.91 -11.69
CA GLY A 273 -16.86 66.35 -10.40
C GLY A 273 -17.58 67.56 -9.80
N SER A 274 -17.34 67.73 -8.49
CA SER A 274 -17.29 69.05 -7.87
C SER A 274 -16.26 69.01 -6.74
N ALA A 275 -15.26 69.86 -6.92
CA ALA A 275 -14.19 70.11 -5.98
C ALA A 275 -14.67 71.13 -4.96
N TRP A 276 -14.57 70.85 -3.65
CA TRP A 276 -14.32 71.84 -2.61
C TRP A 276 -13.62 71.18 -1.42
N ALA A 277 -12.81 71.98 -0.74
CA ALA A 277 -11.63 71.60 0.01
C ALA A 277 -11.85 71.46 1.53
N ARG A 278 -11.02 70.58 2.12
CA ARG A 278 -10.35 70.61 3.45
C ARG A 278 -11.03 71.21 4.71
N ALA A 279 -11.21 70.29 5.68
CA ALA A 279 -10.80 70.32 7.10
C ALA A 279 -11.58 71.21 8.12
N PRO A 280 -11.37 71.05 9.46
CA PRO A 280 -11.47 69.85 10.29
C PRO A 280 -12.32 70.03 11.59
N ALA A 281 -12.53 68.92 12.29
CA ALA A 281 -12.96 68.68 13.69
C ALA A 281 -13.35 69.85 14.64
N SER A 282 -14.52 69.75 15.29
CA SER A 282 -14.66 69.85 16.76
C SER A 282 -16.10 69.61 17.29
N ALA A 283 -16.16 68.84 18.39
CA ALA A 283 -17.00 68.93 19.58
C ALA A 283 -18.56 69.08 19.53
N ARG A 284 -19.24 68.13 20.22
CA ARG A 284 -20.32 68.25 21.25
C ARG A 284 -21.21 66.98 21.20
N SER A 285 -21.18 66.11 22.21
CA SER A 285 -21.88 66.12 23.51
C SER A 285 -23.40 65.86 23.45
N SER A 286 -23.78 64.76 24.12
CA SER A 286 -24.97 64.52 24.96
C SER A 286 -26.39 64.32 24.37
N ALA A 287 -27.00 63.25 24.89
CA ALA A 287 -28.40 63.14 25.38
C ALA A 287 -29.52 62.69 24.42
N SER A 288 -29.96 61.45 24.66
CA SER A 288 -31.35 60.97 24.83
C SER A 288 -32.52 61.84 24.39
N SER A 289 -33.41 61.29 23.54
CA SER A 289 -34.78 60.88 23.88
C SER A 289 -35.57 60.44 22.63
N ASP A 290 -36.20 59.26 22.74
CA ASP A 290 -37.32 58.72 21.94
C ASP A 290 -38.53 59.71 21.86
N PRO A 291 -39.59 59.57 21.02
CA PRO A 291 -40.34 58.30 20.86
C PRO A 291 -41.10 58.01 19.52
N SER A 292 -41.42 56.71 19.36
CA SER A 292 -42.69 56.11 18.88
C SER A 292 -43.23 56.39 17.46
N SER A 293 -43.41 55.31 16.69
CA SER A 293 -44.74 54.91 16.20
C SER A 293 -44.82 53.38 15.98
N SER A 294 -45.89 52.81 16.50
CA SER A 294 -46.20 51.38 16.64
C SER A 294 -46.82 50.76 15.38
N ARG A 295 -46.84 49.42 15.32
CA ARG A 295 -48.05 48.64 14.95
C ARG A 295 -47.86 47.14 15.20
N CYS A 296 -47.95 46.75 16.47
CA CYS A 296 -48.83 45.69 16.96
C CYS A 296 -48.87 45.77 18.49
N SER A 297 -50.07 45.82 19.07
CA SER A 297 -50.30 46.10 20.49
C SER A 297 -49.93 44.90 21.39
N PRO A 298 -49.53 45.14 22.66
CA PRO A 298 -49.09 44.10 23.57
C PRO A 298 -50.29 43.36 24.20
N GLY A 299 -50.27 42.03 24.22
CA GLY A 299 -51.27 41.20 24.92
C GLY A 299 -51.73 39.90 24.27
N VAL A 300 -51.14 39.46 23.14
CA VAL A 300 -51.55 38.21 22.48
C VAL A 300 -50.37 37.24 22.36
N SER A 301 -50.59 36.01 22.84
CA SER A 301 -49.65 34.88 22.82
C SER A 301 -49.18 34.53 21.41
N ALA A 302 -47.96 33.98 21.30
CA ALA A 302 -47.20 33.72 20.06
C ALA A 302 -47.79 32.67 19.09
N ALA A 303 -49.09 32.40 19.16
CA ALA A 303 -49.80 31.40 18.34
C ALA A 303 -50.86 32.01 17.39
N SER A 304 -50.80 33.33 17.10
CA SER A 304 -51.91 34.02 16.40
C SER A 304 -51.50 35.08 15.38
N CYS A 305 -50.32 34.97 14.76
CA CYS A 305 -50.01 35.76 13.56
C CYS A 305 -50.33 34.95 12.29
N PRO A 306 -51.08 35.52 11.33
CA PRO A 306 -51.53 34.78 10.14
C PRO A 306 -50.36 34.48 9.19
N GLY A 307 -50.28 33.22 8.75
CA GLY A 307 -49.33 32.75 7.75
C GLY A 307 -49.79 33.06 6.30
N PRO A 308 -48.86 33.01 5.33
CA PRO A 308 -49.18 33.20 3.91
C PRO A 308 -50.02 32.02 3.34
N PRO A 309 -50.82 32.26 2.28
CA PRO A 309 -51.89 31.36 1.82
C PRO A 309 -51.39 30.15 1.01
N GLY A 310 -52.15 29.05 1.03
CA GLY A 310 -51.92 27.84 0.23
C GLY A 310 -53.10 27.44 -0.65
N THR A 311 -52.80 26.72 -1.75
CA THR A 311 -53.66 25.82 -2.58
C THR A 311 -52.68 24.87 -3.32
N GLU A 312 -52.51 23.60 -2.92
CA GLU A 312 -53.23 22.37 -3.36
C GLU A 312 -52.47 21.59 -4.49
N PRO A 313 -52.69 20.25 -4.69
CA PRO A 313 -51.65 19.24 -4.44
C PRO A 313 -51.39 18.24 -5.61
N GLY A 314 -50.37 17.37 -5.48
CA GLY A 314 -50.33 16.14 -6.29
C GLY A 314 -49.05 15.30 -6.28
N TRP A 315 -49.19 14.07 -5.75
CA TRP A 315 -48.59 12.79 -6.21
C TRP A 315 -47.05 12.66 -6.23
N TRP A 316 -46.51 11.74 -5.42
CA TRP A 316 -45.80 10.52 -5.88
C TRP A 316 -45.59 9.59 -4.67
N SER A 317 -46.34 8.50 -4.66
CA SER A 317 -46.25 7.38 -3.72
C SER A 317 -45.12 6.42 -4.09
N SER A 318 -44.62 5.77 -3.05
CA SER A 318 -43.77 4.58 -2.95
C SER A 318 -44.15 3.40 -3.85
N VAL A 319 -43.15 2.74 -4.45
CA VAL A 319 -43.17 1.35 -4.98
C VAL A 319 -41.70 0.88 -4.97
N SER A 320 -41.22 0.14 -3.97
CA SER A 320 -41.28 -1.33 -3.76
C SER A 320 -40.29 -2.16 -4.58
N SER A 321 -39.50 -2.96 -3.86
CA SER A 321 -38.67 -4.08 -4.31
C SER A 321 -39.48 -5.17 -5.04
N PRO A 322 -38.83 -6.04 -5.83
CA PRO A 322 -39.32 -7.38 -6.13
C PRO A 322 -38.36 -8.51 -5.70
N PRO A 323 -38.81 -9.78 -5.74
CA PRO A 323 -38.48 -10.78 -4.73
C PRO A 323 -37.71 -12.02 -5.24
N ARG A 324 -37.28 -12.83 -4.25
CA ARG A 324 -36.80 -14.22 -4.24
C ARG A 324 -35.40 -14.50 -4.80
#